data_AF-A0A5S5CD17-F1
#
_entry.id   AF-A0A5S5CD17-F1
#
_cell.length_a   1.000
_cell.length_b   1.000
_cell.length_c   1.000
_cell.angle_alpha   90.00
_cell.angle_beta   90.00
_cell.angle_gamma   90.00
#
_symmetry.space_group_name_H-M   'P 1'
#
loop_
_entity.id
_entity.type
_entity.pdbx_description
1 polymer ?
#
loop_
_entity_poly.entity_id
_entity_poly.type
_entity_poly.pdbx_seq_one_letter_code
_entity_poly.pdbx_strand_id
1 'polypeptide(L)'
;MNTKFLYTLAVGLVCGVASLNAQATDCATTASIAYEHAKVKNYEAAEKPLWEVRKECPTYSVATYQFGEKLLKAKLKKAPDAEKTAVVNELIALLKERYQYFPGKTKIGDLHSDIGQLMFDNNIGTKESQFEAFDKAYTEDKENFKGAKKLYTYFTLFVDLHNEGKKELQAVFDLYDDVTEKIEGEESEKAATITKLTEKLDAGTALTSKEKRSLKNAEINLQAYSKVKAGVNQKLGVLADCENLIPLYNGQFEAKKGDAIWLKGAAGRMSAKECTEDPLFFKLVEALHKAEPSAKSAYYLGLLALKDNKRSTALDYFNQSAELETKASDKAKVYFRIGEVLKKQGSFGKARSYYRKALNYKPSMGVAHLRIASMIASSANNCGDDVFSKRAVYWLAANYANRAGKIDPSLKSTAAQTAASYNAKAPSKTDIFNNPGVTSVKIGCWIGETVRVPKL
;
A
#
# COMPACT_ATOMS: atom_id res chain seq x y z
N MET A 1 12.13 -74.48 83.62
CA MET A 1 12.42 -73.20 82.94
C MET A 1 11.08 -72.62 82.49
N ASN A 2 10.50 -71.71 83.29
CA ASN A 2 10.52 -70.25 83.06
C ASN A 2 10.02 -69.92 81.64
N THR A 3 8.91 -69.21 81.39
CA THR A 3 8.29 -68.10 82.15
C THR A 3 6.90 -67.79 81.55
N LYS A 4 6.01 -67.22 82.37
CA LYS A 4 4.65 -66.70 82.07
C LYS A 4 4.65 -65.55 81.04
N PHE A 5 3.51 -65.26 80.40
CA PHE A 5 2.86 -63.93 80.22
C PHE A 5 1.61 -64.09 79.29
N LEU A 6 0.37 -64.10 79.79
CA LEU A 6 -0.57 -62.98 80.06
C LEU A 6 -1.21 -62.33 78.81
N TYR A 7 -2.55 -62.49 78.75
CA TYR A 7 -3.52 -61.82 77.86
C TYR A 7 -3.60 -60.30 78.13
N THR A 8 -3.80 -59.51 77.07
CA THR A 8 -4.57 -58.25 77.14
C THR A 8 -5.20 -57.92 75.78
N LEU A 9 -6.53 -57.76 75.78
CA LEU A 9 -7.29 -57.07 74.73
C LEU A 9 -6.77 -55.62 74.61
N ALA A 10 -6.52 -55.17 73.39
CA ALA A 10 -6.37 -53.74 73.08
C ALA A 10 -7.39 -53.35 72.00
N VAL A 11 -8.36 -52.55 72.43
CA VAL A 11 -9.34 -51.83 71.61
C VAL A 11 -8.59 -50.85 70.72
N GLY A 12 -8.60 -51.09 69.41
CA GLY A 12 -8.07 -50.19 68.40
C GLY A 12 -9.10 -49.13 68.03
N LEU A 13 -8.88 -47.91 68.52
CA LEU A 13 -9.56 -46.67 68.21
C LEU A 13 -9.69 -46.48 66.69
N VAL A 14 -10.91 -46.54 66.15
CA VAL A 14 -11.21 -46.11 64.78
C VAL A 14 -11.17 -44.59 64.76
N CYS A 15 -10.01 -44.03 64.42
CA CYS A 15 -9.92 -42.64 63.99
C CYS A 15 -10.64 -42.52 62.64
N GLY A 16 -11.92 -42.14 62.68
CA GLY A 16 -12.63 -41.65 61.53
C GLY A 16 -11.89 -40.43 60.99
N VAL A 17 -11.25 -40.58 59.84
CA VAL A 17 -10.88 -39.44 59.01
C VAL A 17 -12.20 -38.86 58.53
N ALA A 18 -12.71 -37.88 59.27
CA ALA A 18 -13.74 -37.01 58.74
C ALA A 18 -13.09 -36.29 57.56
N SER A 19 -13.33 -36.80 56.35
CA SER A 19 -13.19 -36.01 55.14
C SER A 19 -14.02 -34.76 55.37
N LEU A 20 -13.37 -33.64 55.66
CA LEU A 20 -13.96 -32.34 55.49
C LEU A 20 -14.26 -32.24 54.00
N ASN A 21 -15.48 -32.65 53.61
CA ASN A 21 -16.08 -32.28 52.34
C ASN A 21 -16.25 -30.76 52.38
N ALA A 22 -15.19 -30.03 52.02
CA ALA A 22 -15.37 -28.74 51.39
C ALA A 22 -16.36 -28.98 50.25
N GLN A 23 -17.50 -28.28 50.28
CA GLN A 23 -18.54 -28.40 49.25
C GLN A 23 -17.86 -28.40 47.89
N ALA A 24 -17.95 -29.51 47.15
CA ALA A 24 -17.49 -29.54 45.77
C ALA A 24 -18.31 -28.49 45.03
N THR A 25 -17.67 -27.39 44.63
CA THR A 25 -18.31 -26.34 43.84
C THR A 25 -18.89 -26.99 42.61
N ASP A 26 -20.22 -26.91 42.44
CA ASP A 26 -20.88 -27.40 41.23
C ASP A 26 -20.59 -26.43 40.08
N CYS A 27 -19.41 -26.62 39.48
CA CYS A 27 -18.92 -25.81 38.36
C CYS A 27 -19.95 -25.71 37.24
N ALA A 28 -20.75 -26.75 37.01
CA ALA A 28 -21.73 -26.76 35.93
C ALA A 28 -22.90 -25.83 36.24
N THR A 29 -23.44 -25.89 37.46
CA THR A 29 -24.51 -24.99 37.90
C THR A 29 -24.04 -23.54 37.98
N THR A 30 -22.89 -23.27 38.60
CA THR A 30 -22.37 -21.89 38.72
C THR A 30 -22.05 -21.30 37.33
N ALA A 31 -21.47 -22.09 36.42
CA ALA A 31 -21.21 -21.65 35.05
C ALA A 31 -22.51 -21.41 34.26
N SER A 32 -23.52 -22.26 34.43
CA SER A 32 -24.83 -22.06 33.79
C SER A 32 -25.43 -20.70 34.19
N ILE A 33 -25.47 -20.41 35.50
CA ILE A 33 -25.96 -19.12 36.03
C ILE A 33 -25.16 -17.95 35.45
N ALA A 34 -23.83 -18.03 35.52
CA ALA A 34 -22.95 -16.98 35.01
C ALA A 34 -23.17 -16.71 33.51
N TYR A 35 -23.23 -17.76 32.69
CA TYR A 35 -23.31 -17.64 31.24
C TYR A 35 -24.68 -17.16 30.77
N GLU A 36 -25.78 -17.60 31.39
CA GLU A 36 -27.11 -17.13 31.02
C GLU A 36 -27.26 -15.63 31.28
N HIS A 37 -26.82 -15.14 32.44
CA HIS A 37 -26.80 -13.69 32.73
C HIS A 37 -25.88 -12.93 31.77
N ALA A 38 -24.68 -13.44 31.49
CA ALA A 38 -23.73 -12.79 30.60
C ALA A 38 -24.21 -12.76 29.13
N LYS A 39 -24.91 -13.80 28.65
CA LYS A 39 -25.50 -13.87 27.30
C LYS A 39 -26.48 -12.73 27.05
N VAL A 40 -27.31 -12.41 28.03
CA VAL A 40 -28.27 -11.28 27.97
C VAL A 40 -27.65 -9.95 28.42
N LYS A 41 -26.33 -9.89 28.62
CA LYS A 41 -25.57 -8.71 29.07
C LYS A 41 -25.95 -8.18 30.45
N ASN A 42 -26.58 -9.00 31.28
CA ASN A 42 -26.79 -8.69 32.70
C ASN A 42 -25.49 -8.99 33.47
N TYR A 43 -24.49 -8.13 33.28
CA TYR A 43 -23.16 -8.34 33.83
C TYR A 43 -23.09 -8.18 35.35
N GLU A 44 -24.01 -7.41 35.93
CA GLU A 44 -24.12 -7.25 37.39
C GLU A 44 -24.46 -8.59 38.06
N ALA A 45 -25.47 -9.29 37.54
CA ALA A 45 -25.83 -10.63 38.04
C ALA A 45 -24.83 -11.71 37.62
N ALA A 46 -24.16 -11.54 36.47
CA ALA A 46 -23.19 -12.52 35.98
C ALA A 46 -21.86 -12.48 36.76
N GLU A 47 -21.48 -11.34 37.34
CA GLU A 47 -20.11 -11.12 37.79
C GLU A 47 -19.64 -12.12 38.85
N LYS A 48 -20.34 -12.16 39.98
CA LYS A 48 -19.98 -13.03 41.11
C LYS A 48 -19.85 -14.51 40.69
N PRO A 49 -20.87 -15.14 40.06
CA PRO A 49 -20.75 -16.54 39.66
C PRO A 49 -19.69 -16.75 38.56
N LEU A 50 -19.46 -15.76 37.69
CA LEU A 50 -18.43 -15.87 36.66
C LEU A 50 -17.01 -15.90 37.24
N TRP A 51 -16.74 -15.08 38.25
CA TRP A 51 -15.46 -15.06 38.97
C TRP A 51 -15.26 -16.28 39.85
N GLU A 52 -16.34 -16.82 40.42
CA GLU A 52 -16.30 -18.11 41.10
C GLU A 52 -15.88 -19.23 40.15
N VAL A 53 -16.46 -19.29 38.95
CA VAL A 53 -16.06 -20.28 37.92
C VAL A 53 -14.63 -20.06 37.46
N ARG A 54 -14.20 -18.81 37.23
CA ARG A 54 -12.82 -18.47 36.85
C ARG A 54 -11.80 -18.97 37.88
N LYS A 55 -12.13 -18.86 39.18
CA LYS A 55 -11.24 -19.20 40.29
C LYS A 55 -11.24 -20.70 40.60
N GLU A 56 -12.42 -21.29 40.77
CA GLU A 56 -12.57 -22.66 41.25
C GLU A 56 -12.54 -23.69 40.11
N CYS A 57 -12.92 -23.28 38.90
CA CYS A 57 -13.09 -24.17 37.74
C CYS A 57 -12.47 -23.58 36.44
N PRO A 58 -11.20 -23.14 36.45
CA PRO A 58 -10.61 -22.38 35.34
C PRO A 58 -10.59 -23.13 34.01
N THR A 59 -10.56 -24.47 34.02
CA THR A 59 -10.53 -25.31 32.82
C THR A 59 -11.91 -25.76 32.35
N TYR A 60 -12.99 -25.42 33.07
CA TYR A 60 -14.35 -25.90 32.78
C TYR A 60 -14.82 -25.51 31.38
N SER A 61 -14.67 -24.23 31.01
CA SER A 61 -15.02 -23.77 29.67
C SER A 61 -14.32 -22.47 29.31
N VAL A 62 -13.90 -22.36 28.05
CA VAL A 62 -13.39 -21.11 27.47
C VAL A 62 -14.43 -19.97 27.55
N ALA A 63 -15.71 -20.32 27.67
CA ALA A 63 -16.80 -19.37 27.83
C ALA A 63 -16.61 -18.46 29.06
N THR A 64 -16.03 -18.96 30.16
CA THR A 64 -15.70 -18.16 31.35
C THR A 64 -14.89 -16.92 30.95
N TYR A 65 -13.84 -17.12 30.16
CA TYR A 65 -12.96 -16.05 29.71
C TYR A 65 -13.60 -15.17 28.64
N GLN A 66 -14.40 -15.74 27.73
CA GLN A 66 -15.12 -14.97 26.71
C GLN A 66 -16.17 -14.03 27.33
N PHE A 67 -16.90 -14.50 28.34
CA PHE A 67 -17.87 -13.68 29.05
C PHE A 67 -17.17 -12.72 30.01
N GLY A 68 -16.09 -13.13 30.66
CA GLY A 68 -15.29 -12.26 31.53
C GLY A 68 -14.71 -11.09 30.75
N GLU A 69 -14.24 -11.32 29.53
CA GLU A 69 -13.69 -10.28 28.66
C GLU A 69 -14.76 -9.26 28.29
N LYS A 70 -15.97 -9.73 27.93
CA LYS A 70 -17.11 -8.86 27.65
C LYS A 70 -17.56 -8.06 28.86
N LEU A 71 -17.58 -8.69 30.03
CA LEU A 71 -17.94 -8.06 31.30
C LEU A 71 -16.93 -6.96 31.66
N LEU A 72 -15.62 -7.27 31.65
CA LEU A 72 -14.57 -6.31 31.96
C LEU A 72 -14.50 -5.17 30.93
N LYS A 73 -14.71 -5.44 29.64
CA LYS A 73 -14.85 -4.38 28.62
C LYS A 73 -16.06 -3.48 28.89
N ALA A 74 -17.18 -4.05 29.34
CA ALA A 74 -18.36 -3.26 29.73
C ALA A 74 -18.11 -2.42 31.00
N LYS A 75 -17.38 -2.97 31.98
CA LYS A 75 -16.91 -2.23 33.16
C LYS A 75 -15.97 -1.10 32.77
N LEU A 76 -14.96 -1.36 31.95
CA LEU A 76 -13.98 -0.36 31.52
C LEU A 76 -14.65 0.84 30.84
N LYS A 77 -15.70 0.60 30.04
CA LYS A 77 -16.47 1.66 29.39
C LYS A 77 -17.21 2.58 30.39
N LYS A 78 -17.56 2.07 31.57
CA LYS A 78 -18.31 2.80 32.61
C LYS A 78 -17.41 3.29 33.76
N ALA A 79 -16.19 2.78 33.86
CA ALA A 79 -15.29 3.03 34.97
C ALA A 79 -14.83 4.50 35.00
N PRO A 80 -14.79 5.14 36.19
CA PRO A 80 -14.09 6.40 36.40
C PRO A 80 -12.60 6.26 36.04
N ASP A 81 -11.95 7.37 35.66
CA ASP A 81 -10.54 7.34 35.23
C ASP A 81 -9.60 6.70 36.27
N ALA A 82 -9.86 6.93 37.56
CA ALA A 82 -9.08 6.35 38.65
C ALA A 82 -9.15 4.80 38.73
N GLU A 83 -10.20 4.19 38.19
CA GLU A 83 -10.42 2.73 38.24
C GLU A 83 -10.04 2.03 36.93
N LYS A 84 -9.90 2.78 35.82
CA LYS A 84 -9.62 2.20 34.49
C LYS A 84 -8.39 1.30 34.50
N THR A 85 -7.30 1.75 35.13
CA THR A 85 -6.05 1.00 35.21
C THR A 85 -6.23 -0.38 35.84
N ALA A 86 -7.00 -0.48 36.94
CA ALA A 86 -7.25 -1.75 37.60
C ALA A 86 -8.07 -2.70 36.70
N VAL A 87 -9.11 -2.18 36.05
CA VAL A 87 -9.96 -2.98 35.14
C VAL A 87 -9.17 -3.46 33.91
N VAL A 88 -8.29 -2.62 33.35
CA VAL A 88 -7.43 -3.01 32.23
C VAL A 88 -6.45 -4.10 32.64
N ASN A 89 -5.81 -3.98 33.80
CA ASN A 89 -4.90 -5.01 34.31
C ASN A 89 -5.61 -6.34 34.56
N GLU A 90 -6.83 -6.30 35.10
CA GLU A 90 -7.64 -7.51 35.28
C GLU A 90 -8.02 -8.14 33.93
N LEU A 91 -8.36 -7.32 32.93
CA LEU A 91 -8.66 -7.79 31.59
C LEU A 91 -7.44 -8.44 30.92
N ILE A 92 -6.25 -7.85 31.07
CA ILE A 92 -4.99 -8.43 30.58
C ILE A 92 -4.71 -9.76 31.29
N ALA A 93 -4.91 -9.84 32.61
CA ALA A 93 -4.76 -11.08 33.36
C ALA A 93 -5.72 -12.17 32.87
N LEU A 94 -6.99 -11.82 32.66
CA LEU A 94 -8.00 -12.73 32.13
C LEU A 94 -7.62 -13.28 30.74
N LEU A 95 -7.08 -12.43 29.86
CA LEU A 95 -6.61 -12.84 28.53
C LEU A 95 -5.42 -13.81 28.62
N LYS A 96 -4.47 -13.56 29.53
CA LYS A 96 -3.34 -14.45 29.78
C LYS A 96 -3.78 -15.80 30.37
N GLU A 97 -4.72 -15.79 31.30
CA GLU A 97 -5.29 -17.01 31.87
C GLU A 97 -6.05 -17.84 30.82
N ARG A 98 -6.80 -17.18 29.91
CA ARG A 98 -7.45 -17.88 28.80
C ARG A 98 -6.42 -18.66 27.97
N TYR A 99 -5.27 -18.06 27.70
CA TYR A 99 -4.18 -18.72 26.99
C TYR A 99 -3.58 -19.87 27.81
N GLN A 100 -3.34 -19.65 29.10
CA GLN A 100 -2.83 -20.66 30.01
C GLN A 100 -3.72 -21.91 30.06
N TYR A 101 -5.04 -21.74 30.21
CA TYR A 101 -5.98 -22.86 30.38
C TYR A 101 -6.54 -23.41 29.06
N PHE A 102 -6.56 -22.59 27.99
CA PHE A 102 -7.09 -22.98 26.68
C PHE A 102 -6.16 -22.56 25.54
N PRO A 103 -4.90 -23.05 25.50
CA PRO A 103 -3.94 -22.66 24.46
C PRO A 103 -4.45 -23.02 23.06
N GLY A 104 -5.00 -24.22 22.87
CA GLY A 104 -5.55 -24.67 21.58
C GLY A 104 -6.81 -23.93 21.10
N LYS A 105 -7.42 -23.08 21.93
CA LYS A 105 -8.57 -22.23 21.57
C LYS A 105 -8.23 -20.74 21.60
N THR A 106 -6.95 -20.40 21.68
CA THR A 106 -6.46 -19.03 21.82
C THR A 106 -5.39 -18.78 20.76
N LYS A 107 -5.71 -17.91 19.82
CA LYS A 107 -4.77 -17.47 18.78
C LYS A 107 -3.80 -16.48 19.40
N ILE A 108 -2.51 -16.77 19.29
CA ILE A 108 -1.45 -15.98 19.93
C ILE A 108 -1.42 -14.57 19.34
N GLY A 109 -1.62 -14.45 18.03
CA GLY A 109 -1.65 -13.17 17.33
C GLY A 109 -2.80 -12.28 17.79
N ASP A 110 -4.00 -12.84 17.98
CA ASP A 110 -5.14 -12.09 18.51
C ASP A 110 -4.90 -11.68 19.97
N LEU A 111 -4.45 -12.62 20.81
CA LEU A 111 -4.20 -12.41 22.24
C LEU A 111 -3.22 -11.26 22.49
N HIS A 112 -2.01 -11.38 21.95
CA HIS A 112 -0.93 -10.46 22.24
C HIS A 112 -1.20 -9.08 21.62
N SER A 113 -1.85 -9.03 20.45
CA SER A 113 -2.24 -7.77 19.84
C SER A 113 -3.42 -7.10 20.57
N ASP A 114 -4.35 -7.86 21.17
CA ASP A 114 -5.38 -7.32 22.07
C ASP A 114 -4.76 -6.75 23.36
N ILE A 115 -3.81 -7.47 23.96
CA ILE A 115 -3.07 -6.98 25.14
C ILE A 115 -2.33 -5.68 24.81
N GLY A 116 -1.55 -5.65 23.72
CA GLY A 116 -0.84 -4.45 23.29
C GLY A 116 -1.78 -3.27 23.05
N GLN A 117 -2.94 -3.51 22.42
CA GLN A 117 -3.92 -2.46 22.18
C GLN A 117 -4.56 -1.94 23.47
N LEU A 118 -4.87 -2.83 24.42
CA LEU A 118 -5.38 -2.44 25.74
C LEU A 118 -4.36 -1.60 26.49
N MET A 119 -3.09 -1.99 26.44
CA MET A 119 -2.01 -1.23 27.08
C MET A 119 -1.87 0.16 26.45
N PHE A 120 -1.82 0.24 25.13
CA PHE A 120 -1.70 1.50 24.40
C PHE A 120 -2.89 2.44 24.63
N ASP A 121 -4.13 1.94 24.46
CA ASP A 121 -5.34 2.75 24.57
C ASP A 121 -5.56 3.33 25.98
N ASN A 122 -4.90 2.76 27.01
CA ASN A 122 -5.05 3.16 28.41
C ASN A 122 -3.72 3.58 29.06
N ASN A 123 -2.67 3.84 28.28
CA ASN A 123 -1.35 4.26 28.77
C ASN A 123 -0.76 3.35 29.86
N ILE A 124 -0.91 2.04 29.72
CA ILE A 124 -0.34 1.05 30.64
C ILE A 124 1.06 0.67 30.19
N GLY A 125 2.02 0.68 31.11
CA GLY A 125 3.42 0.34 30.82
C GLY A 125 4.16 1.42 30.02
N THR A 126 5.32 1.06 29.48
CA THR A 126 6.11 1.94 28.62
C THR A 126 5.81 1.65 27.15
N LYS A 127 6.27 2.51 26.23
CA LYS A 127 6.12 2.26 24.78
C LYS A 127 6.81 0.95 24.37
N GLU A 128 7.92 0.58 25.01
CA GLU A 128 8.61 -0.69 24.77
C GLU A 128 7.73 -1.86 25.14
N SER A 129 7.16 -1.89 26.35
CA SER A 129 6.34 -3.03 26.77
C SER A 129 5.02 -3.12 26.00
N GLN A 130 4.47 -1.98 25.57
CA GLN A 130 3.36 -1.93 24.63
C GLN A 130 3.74 -2.51 23.27
N PHE A 131 4.90 -2.10 22.74
CA PHE A 131 5.44 -2.58 21.47
C PHE A 131 5.72 -4.09 21.52
N GLU A 132 6.38 -4.58 22.56
CA GLU A 132 6.71 -6.00 22.75
C GLU A 132 5.48 -6.90 22.71
N ALA A 133 4.35 -6.43 23.26
CA ALA A 133 3.09 -7.16 23.15
C ALA A 133 2.62 -7.31 21.69
N PHE A 134 2.72 -6.25 20.88
CA PHE A 134 2.41 -6.35 19.45
C PHE A 134 3.45 -7.14 18.66
N ASP A 135 4.73 -6.94 18.97
CA ASP A 135 5.85 -7.60 18.30
C ASP A 135 5.78 -9.11 18.47
N LYS A 136 5.44 -9.56 19.68
CA LYS A 136 5.19 -10.97 19.97
C LYS A 136 4.00 -11.52 19.19
N ALA A 137 2.90 -10.78 19.08
CA ALA A 137 1.77 -11.18 18.24
C ALA A 137 2.17 -11.31 16.77
N TYR A 138 2.95 -10.36 16.26
CA TYR A 138 3.32 -10.30 14.85
C TYR A 138 4.35 -11.36 14.48
N THR A 139 5.34 -11.62 15.35
CA THR A 139 6.42 -12.57 15.09
C THR A 139 6.02 -14.02 15.35
N GLU A 140 5.21 -14.30 16.38
CA GLU A 140 4.80 -15.67 16.71
C GLU A 140 3.58 -16.15 15.92
N ASP A 141 2.72 -15.23 15.44
CA ASP A 141 1.45 -15.59 14.78
C ASP A 141 0.94 -14.47 13.85
N LYS A 142 1.78 -14.11 12.86
CA LYS A 142 1.50 -13.08 11.82
C LYS A 142 0.16 -13.32 11.11
N GLU A 143 -0.23 -14.58 10.89
CA GLU A 143 -1.47 -14.93 10.21
C GLU A 143 -2.69 -14.37 10.95
N ASN A 144 -2.74 -14.53 12.28
CA ASN A 144 -3.88 -14.10 13.09
C ASN A 144 -3.78 -12.64 13.56
N PHE A 145 -2.68 -11.91 13.29
CA PHE A 145 -2.63 -10.46 13.49
C PHE A 145 -3.44 -9.73 12.39
N LYS A 146 -4.76 -9.65 12.55
CA LYS A 146 -5.68 -9.07 11.54
C LYS A 146 -6.35 -7.73 11.95
N GLY A 147 -5.95 -7.14 13.07
CA GLY A 147 -6.55 -5.88 13.52
C GLY A 147 -5.96 -4.68 12.80
N ALA A 148 -6.71 -4.00 11.93
CA ALA A 148 -6.23 -2.79 11.23
C ALA A 148 -5.69 -1.73 12.22
N LYS A 149 -6.47 -1.38 13.26
CA LYS A 149 -6.04 -0.45 14.32
C LYS A 149 -4.76 -0.93 15.01
N LYS A 150 -4.66 -2.24 15.25
CA LYS A 150 -3.52 -2.88 15.92
C LYS A 150 -2.25 -2.78 15.08
N LEU A 151 -2.34 -2.97 13.76
CA LEU A 151 -1.20 -2.83 12.83
C LEU A 151 -0.70 -1.39 12.81
N TYR A 152 -1.64 -0.43 12.80
CA TYR A 152 -1.30 0.99 12.90
C TYR A 152 -0.59 1.33 14.21
N THR A 153 -1.12 0.86 15.35
CA THR A 153 -0.52 1.12 16.66
C THR A 153 0.85 0.45 16.79
N TYR A 154 1.00 -0.77 16.31
CA TYR A 154 2.29 -1.48 16.29
C TYR A 154 3.37 -0.69 15.55
N PHE A 155 3.07 -0.25 14.32
CA PHE A 155 4.00 0.57 13.54
C PHE A 155 4.25 1.94 14.20
N THR A 156 3.20 2.55 14.76
CA THR A 156 3.30 3.84 15.46
C THR A 156 4.25 3.77 16.65
N LEU A 157 4.11 2.75 17.49
CA LEU A 157 4.99 2.55 18.63
C LEU A 157 6.45 2.36 18.20
N PHE A 158 6.69 1.64 17.10
CA PHE A 158 8.04 1.47 16.60
C PHE A 158 8.67 2.78 16.12
N VAL A 159 7.91 3.61 15.39
CA VAL A 159 8.33 4.96 15.00
C VAL A 159 8.61 5.83 16.22
N ASP A 160 7.75 5.78 17.24
CA ASP A 160 7.94 6.55 18.46
C ASP A 160 9.20 6.10 19.22
N LEU A 161 9.50 4.80 19.25
CA LEU A 161 10.74 4.25 19.82
C LEU A 161 11.97 4.65 19.01
N HIS A 162 11.87 4.76 17.69
CA HIS A 162 12.94 5.31 16.85
C HIS A 162 13.22 6.78 17.19
N ASN A 163 12.17 7.60 17.32
CA ASN A 163 12.30 9.01 17.70
C ASN A 163 12.93 9.19 19.10
N GLU A 164 12.82 8.17 19.97
CA GLU A 164 13.49 8.11 21.27
C GLU A 164 14.92 7.57 21.21
N GLY A 165 15.45 7.28 20.01
CA GLY A 165 16.79 6.73 19.81
C GLY A 165 16.93 5.24 20.17
N LYS A 166 15.82 4.52 20.36
CA LYS A 166 15.81 3.12 20.79
C LYS A 166 15.68 2.12 19.65
N LYS A 167 15.36 2.60 18.44
CA LYS A 167 15.26 1.78 17.23
C LYS A 167 15.99 2.48 16.09
N GLU A 168 16.69 1.69 15.27
CA GLU A 168 17.39 2.20 14.09
C GLU A 168 16.41 2.59 12.98
N LEU A 169 16.75 3.64 12.21
CA LEU A 169 15.91 4.10 11.10
C LEU A 169 15.69 2.99 10.05
N GLN A 170 16.70 2.14 9.80
CA GLN A 170 16.53 1.02 8.86
C GLN A 170 15.43 0.06 9.31
N ALA A 171 15.39 -0.25 10.61
CA ALA A 171 14.39 -1.16 11.14
C ALA A 171 12.97 -0.57 11.03
N VAL A 172 12.83 0.77 10.99
CA VAL A 172 11.54 1.43 10.74
C VAL A 172 11.08 1.16 9.31
N PHE A 173 12.01 1.23 8.33
CA PHE A 173 11.70 0.91 6.94
C PHE A 173 11.38 -0.56 6.73
N ASP A 174 12.12 -1.46 7.39
CA ASP A 174 11.86 -2.90 7.31
C ASP A 174 10.48 -3.23 7.87
N LEU A 175 10.14 -2.71 9.07
CA LEU A 175 8.82 -2.91 9.65
C LEU A 175 7.70 -2.26 8.83
N TYR A 176 7.95 -1.11 8.20
CA TYR A 176 6.99 -0.50 7.29
C TYR A 176 6.68 -1.41 6.10
N ASP A 177 7.70 -2.00 5.48
CA ASP A 177 7.51 -2.90 4.34
C ASP A 177 6.69 -4.13 4.79
N ASP A 178 7.03 -4.73 5.94
CA ASP A 178 6.33 -5.88 6.53
C ASP A 178 4.86 -5.58 6.88
N VAL A 179 4.60 -4.46 7.55
CA VAL A 179 3.25 -4.05 7.94
C VAL A 179 2.42 -3.70 6.70
N THR A 180 3.02 -3.04 5.70
CA THR A 180 2.33 -2.69 4.45
C THR A 180 1.95 -3.93 3.67
N GLU A 181 2.86 -4.90 3.54
CA GLU A 181 2.58 -6.19 2.91
C GLU A 181 1.45 -6.92 3.64
N LYS A 182 1.48 -6.96 4.98
CA LYS A 182 0.40 -7.57 5.77
C LYS A 182 -0.95 -6.88 5.55
N ILE A 183 -0.97 -5.54 5.51
CA ILE A 183 -2.19 -4.78 5.21
C ILE A 183 -2.72 -5.14 3.81
N GLU A 184 -1.85 -5.18 2.80
CA GLU A 184 -2.23 -5.50 1.41
C GLU A 184 -2.77 -6.93 1.26
N GLY A 185 -2.17 -7.89 1.96
CA GLY A 185 -2.70 -9.26 2.03
C GLY A 185 -4.10 -9.32 2.63
N GLU A 186 -4.31 -8.60 3.73
CA GLU A 186 -5.63 -8.53 4.37
C GLU A 186 -6.68 -7.80 3.52
N GLU A 187 -6.31 -6.69 2.86
CA GLU A 187 -7.14 -5.99 1.88
C GLU A 187 -7.58 -6.94 0.76
N SER A 188 -6.65 -7.73 0.23
CA SER A 188 -6.89 -8.70 -0.84
C SER A 188 -7.88 -9.79 -0.41
N GLU A 189 -7.73 -10.34 0.81
CA GLU A 189 -8.69 -11.31 1.37
C GLU A 189 -10.11 -10.72 1.49
N LYS A 190 -10.23 -9.47 1.98
CA LYS A 190 -11.54 -8.83 2.15
C LYS A 190 -12.16 -8.46 0.81
N ALA A 191 -11.36 -7.96 -0.14
CA ALA A 191 -11.80 -7.69 -1.51
C ALA A 191 -12.33 -8.96 -2.18
N ALA A 192 -11.60 -10.09 -2.09
CA ALA A 192 -12.07 -11.37 -2.64
C ALA A 192 -13.40 -11.82 -2.03
N THR A 193 -13.59 -11.62 -0.73
CA THR A 193 -14.86 -11.90 -0.04
C THR A 193 -15.99 -11.02 -0.55
N ILE A 194 -15.74 -9.71 -0.71
CA ILE A 194 -16.73 -8.76 -1.24
C ILE A 194 -17.11 -9.15 -2.66
N THR A 195 -16.14 -9.34 -3.56
CA THR A 195 -16.36 -9.74 -4.96
C THR A 195 -17.24 -10.99 -5.03
N LYS A 196 -16.86 -12.06 -4.33
CA LYS A 196 -17.61 -13.32 -4.33
C LYS A 196 -19.08 -13.15 -3.89
N LEU A 197 -19.33 -12.34 -2.86
CA LEU A 197 -20.68 -12.17 -2.31
C LEU A 197 -21.52 -11.19 -3.15
N THR A 198 -20.90 -10.19 -3.76
CA THR A 198 -21.54 -9.26 -4.70
C THR A 198 -21.93 -9.96 -6.00
N GLU A 199 -21.04 -10.78 -6.57
CA GLU A 199 -21.36 -11.59 -7.77
C GLU A 199 -22.56 -12.53 -7.53
N LYS A 200 -22.69 -13.09 -6.33
CA LYS A 200 -23.84 -13.91 -5.94
C LYS A 200 -25.15 -13.09 -5.92
N LEU A 201 -25.11 -11.84 -5.47
CA LEU A 201 -26.24 -10.93 -5.50
C LEU A 201 -26.61 -10.51 -6.93
N ASP A 202 -25.61 -10.19 -7.76
CA ASP A 202 -25.78 -9.79 -9.16
C ASP A 202 -26.37 -10.93 -10.00
N ALA A 203 -26.05 -12.18 -9.66
CA ALA A 203 -26.66 -13.38 -10.22
C ALA A 203 -28.09 -13.66 -9.68
N GLY A 204 -28.69 -12.76 -8.91
CA GLY A 204 -30.04 -12.88 -8.36
C GLY A 204 -30.19 -13.84 -7.17
N THR A 205 -29.08 -14.31 -6.57
CA THR A 205 -29.13 -15.23 -5.44
C THR A 205 -29.11 -14.49 -4.10
N ALA A 206 -30.08 -14.76 -3.23
CA ALA A 206 -30.13 -14.15 -1.91
C ALA A 206 -28.98 -14.62 -1.00
N LEU A 207 -28.39 -13.67 -0.26
CA LEU A 207 -27.39 -13.97 0.77
C LEU A 207 -28.05 -14.46 2.07
N THR A 208 -27.44 -15.48 2.67
CA THR A 208 -27.78 -15.92 4.04
C THR A 208 -27.44 -14.84 5.07
N SER A 209 -28.01 -14.91 6.27
CA SER A 209 -27.67 -13.97 7.37
C SER A 209 -26.18 -13.96 7.71
N LYS A 210 -25.51 -15.11 7.60
CA LYS A 210 -24.06 -15.24 7.81
C LYS A 210 -23.27 -14.52 6.70
N GLU A 211 -23.67 -14.70 5.45
CA GLU A 211 -23.04 -14.03 4.30
C GLU A 211 -23.25 -12.52 4.34
N LYS A 212 -24.46 -12.04 4.67
CA LYS A 212 -24.73 -10.60 4.86
C LYS A 212 -23.81 -9.98 5.91
N ARG A 213 -23.61 -10.67 7.04
CA ARG A 213 -22.67 -10.24 8.09
C ARG A 213 -21.23 -10.27 7.61
N SER A 214 -20.83 -11.30 6.86
CA SER A 214 -19.50 -11.43 6.29
C SER A 214 -19.18 -10.30 5.32
N LEU A 215 -20.10 -9.99 4.40
CA LEU A 215 -19.98 -8.88 3.45
C LEU A 215 -19.79 -7.55 4.18
N LYS A 216 -20.72 -7.22 5.09
CA LYS A 216 -20.64 -5.99 5.89
C LYS A 216 -19.32 -5.87 6.66
N ASN A 217 -18.87 -6.96 7.29
CA ASN A 217 -17.60 -6.97 8.02
C ASN A 217 -16.40 -6.78 7.07
N ALA A 218 -16.42 -7.41 5.89
CA ALA A 218 -15.35 -7.26 4.91
C ALA A 218 -15.25 -5.81 4.41
N GLU A 219 -16.38 -5.15 4.12
CA GLU A 219 -16.42 -3.74 3.72
C GLU A 219 -15.86 -2.80 4.79
N ILE A 220 -16.31 -2.97 6.05
CA ILE A 220 -15.83 -2.18 7.19
C ILE A 220 -14.32 -2.36 7.37
N ASN A 221 -13.83 -3.60 7.32
CA ASN A 221 -12.42 -3.89 7.49
C ASN A 221 -11.58 -3.35 6.33
N LEU A 222 -12.05 -3.49 5.08
CA LEU A 222 -11.36 -2.94 3.91
C LEU A 222 -11.19 -1.42 4.02
N GLN A 223 -12.25 -0.72 4.44
CA GLN A 223 -12.17 0.72 4.71
C GLN A 223 -11.19 1.05 5.85
N ALA A 224 -11.17 0.23 6.91
CA ALA A 224 -10.26 0.42 8.03
C ALA A 224 -8.79 0.23 7.61
N TYR A 225 -8.49 -0.80 6.81
CA TYR A 225 -7.15 -1.03 6.27
C TYR A 225 -6.68 0.11 5.37
N SER A 226 -7.54 0.61 4.48
CA SER A 226 -7.20 1.75 3.61
C SER A 226 -6.84 3.00 4.43
N LYS A 227 -7.60 3.31 5.50
CA LYS A 227 -7.30 4.42 6.41
C LYS A 227 -5.99 4.22 7.17
N VAL A 228 -5.77 3.01 7.69
CA VAL A 228 -4.54 2.66 8.42
C VAL A 228 -3.32 2.72 7.52
N LYS A 229 -3.40 2.19 6.29
CA LYS A 229 -2.34 2.25 5.29
C LYS A 229 -1.93 3.70 5.00
N ALA A 230 -2.91 4.58 4.82
CA ALA A 230 -2.65 6.02 4.67
C ALA A 230 -1.92 6.61 5.90
N GLY A 231 -2.34 6.24 7.12
CA GLY A 231 -1.68 6.67 8.35
C GLY A 231 -0.24 6.13 8.50
N VAL A 232 0.00 4.86 8.17
CA VAL A 232 1.33 4.24 8.12
C VAL A 232 2.23 4.99 7.13
N ASN A 233 1.73 5.24 5.91
CA ASN A 233 2.43 6.00 4.88
C ASN A 233 2.75 7.43 5.32
N GLN A 234 1.83 8.10 6.01
CA GLN A 234 2.04 9.45 6.52
C GLN A 234 3.17 9.47 7.55
N LYS A 235 3.16 8.54 8.52
CA LYS A 235 4.21 8.43 9.53
C LYS A 235 5.58 8.14 8.91
N LEU A 236 5.64 7.20 7.96
CA LEU A 236 6.88 6.96 7.25
C LEU A 236 7.33 8.19 6.45
N GLY A 237 6.38 8.88 5.82
CA GLY A 237 6.66 10.04 4.99
C GLY A 237 7.36 11.19 5.72
N VAL A 238 7.22 11.29 7.05
CA VAL A 238 7.93 12.25 7.90
C VAL A 238 9.41 11.87 8.06
N LEU A 239 9.74 10.57 8.08
CA LEU A 239 11.11 10.05 8.25
C LEU A 239 11.82 9.78 6.92
N ALA A 240 11.05 9.52 5.86
CA ALA A 240 11.54 9.25 4.53
C ALA A 240 11.71 10.57 3.76
N ASP A 241 12.73 11.36 4.09
CA ASP A 241 13.18 12.50 3.28
C ASP A 241 14.57 12.21 2.69
N CYS A 242 15.07 13.08 1.81
CA CYS A 242 16.36 12.85 1.19
C CYS A 242 17.51 12.90 2.19
N GLU A 243 17.42 13.72 3.25
CA GLU A 243 18.44 13.86 4.29
C GLU A 243 18.63 12.56 5.08
N ASN A 244 17.55 11.80 5.29
CA ASN A 244 17.56 10.51 5.97
C ASN A 244 17.84 9.34 5.01
N LEU A 245 17.21 9.33 3.83
CA LEU A 245 17.30 8.21 2.88
C LEU A 245 18.69 8.09 2.25
N ILE A 246 19.31 9.20 1.87
CA ILE A 246 20.60 9.20 1.16
C ILE A 246 21.73 8.61 2.02
N PRO A 247 22.02 9.07 3.25
CA PRO A 247 23.09 8.49 4.05
C PRO A 247 22.81 7.04 4.42
N LEU A 248 21.55 6.71 4.73
CA LEU A 248 21.16 5.35 5.10
C LEU A 248 21.43 4.34 3.99
N TYR A 249 20.93 4.61 2.78
CA TYR A 249 21.11 3.68 1.68
C TYR A 249 22.52 3.70 1.12
N ASN A 250 23.27 4.80 1.23
CA ASN A 250 24.69 4.79 0.88
C ASN A 250 25.46 3.84 1.80
N GLY A 251 25.19 3.87 3.10
CA GLY A 251 25.83 2.97 4.07
C GLY A 251 25.50 1.48 3.85
N GLN A 252 24.34 1.19 3.25
CA GLN A 252 23.87 -0.19 3.04
C GLN A 252 24.13 -0.73 1.63
N PHE A 253 24.35 0.15 0.66
CA PHE A 253 24.33 -0.21 -0.76
C PHE A 253 25.30 -1.35 -1.08
N GLU A 254 26.55 -1.29 -0.63
CA GLU A 254 27.54 -2.31 -0.96
C GLU A 254 27.16 -3.71 -0.47
N ALA A 255 26.54 -3.80 0.71
CA ALA A 255 26.09 -5.07 1.29
C ALA A 255 24.79 -5.58 0.65
N LYS A 256 23.91 -4.68 0.19
CA LYS A 256 22.56 -5.03 -0.29
C LYS A 256 22.34 -4.89 -1.80
N LYS A 257 23.35 -4.52 -2.60
CA LYS A 257 23.26 -4.34 -4.06
C LYS A 257 22.88 -5.59 -4.87
N GLY A 258 22.81 -6.76 -4.26
CA GLY A 258 22.31 -7.99 -4.87
C GLY A 258 20.86 -8.34 -4.48
N ASP A 259 20.27 -7.63 -3.52
CA ASP A 259 18.93 -7.88 -3.02
C ASP A 259 17.92 -7.05 -3.81
N ALA A 260 17.24 -7.70 -4.77
CA ALA A 260 16.26 -7.04 -5.62
C ALA A 260 15.08 -6.42 -4.85
N ILE A 261 14.67 -7.03 -3.73
CA ILE A 261 13.56 -6.53 -2.89
C ILE A 261 14.01 -5.24 -2.22
N TRP A 262 15.17 -5.25 -1.58
CA TRP A 262 15.73 -4.05 -0.95
C TRP A 262 15.98 -2.93 -1.96
N LEU A 263 16.56 -3.25 -3.12
CA LEU A 263 16.82 -2.28 -4.20
C LEU A 263 15.53 -1.63 -4.70
N LYS A 264 14.47 -2.42 -4.89
CA LYS A 264 13.15 -1.93 -5.29
C LYS A 264 12.54 -1.02 -4.22
N GLY A 265 12.63 -1.40 -2.94
CA GLY A 265 12.17 -0.58 -1.83
C GLY A 265 12.93 0.74 -1.71
N ALA A 266 14.26 0.70 -1.74
CA ALA A 266 15.13 1.87 -1.65
C ALA A 266 14.93 2.84 -2.82
N ALA A 267 14.98 2.33 -4.07
CA ALA A 267 14.73 3.16 -5.25
C ALA A 267 13.30 3.71 -5.25
N GLY A 268 12.31 2.92 -4.84
CA GLY A 268 10.92 3.35 -4.71
C GLY A 268 10.76 4.52 -3.74
N ARG A 269 11.34 4.43 -2.54
CA ARG A 269 11.30 5.48 -1.52
C ARG A 269 12.03 6.75 -1.96
N MET A 270 13.22 6.61 -2.53
CA MET A 270 13.96 7.77 -3.08
C MET A 270 13.19 8.47 -4.20
N SER A 271 12.57 7.70 -5.11
CA SER A 271 11.76 8.28 -6.19
C SER A 271 10.50 8.96 -5.69
N ALA A 272 9.83 8.39 -4.68
CA ALA A 272 8.60 8.97 -4.10
C ALA A 272 8.86 10.30 -3.38
N LYS A 273 10.12 10.56 -3.02
CA LYS A 273 10.57 11.75 -2.30
C LYS A 273 11.42 12.68 -3.15
N GLU A 274 11.42 12.45 -4.46
CA GLU A 274 12.14 13.25 -5.45
C GLU A 274 13.66 13.33 -5.18
N CYS A 275 14.23 12.35 -4.45
CA CYS A 275 15.67 12.22 -4.21
C CYS A 275 16.41 11.65 -5.43
N THR A 276 15.85 11.82 -6.64
CA THR A 276 16.28 11.16 -7.87
C THR A 276 17.51 11.79 -8.51
N GLU A 277 17.92 12.96 -8.04
CA GLU A 277 19.09 13.67 -8.55
C GLU A 277 20.40 13.22 -7.89
N ASP A 278 20.32 12.54 -6.74
CA ASP A 278 21.49 12.05 -6.00
C ASP A 278 22.15 10.84 -6.69
N PRO A 279 23.50 10.75 -6.72
CA PRO A 279 24.21 9.62 -7.33
C PRO A 279 23.80 8.24 -6.82
N LEU A 280 23.37 8.12 -5.57
CA LEU A 280 22.88 6.87 -4.99
C LEU A 280 21.65 6.35 -5.70
N PHE A 281 20.70 7.21 -6.09
CA PHE A 281 19.50 6.78 -6.79
C PHE A 281 19.86 6.05 -8.10
N PHE A 282 20.88 6.54 -8.79
CA PHE A 282 21.40 5.90 -10.00
C PHE A 282 22.03 4.55 -9.72
N LYS A 283 22.87 4.45 -8.68
CA LYS A 283 23.46 3.17 -8.25
C LYS A 283 22.36 2.13 -7.93
N LEU A 284 21.31 2.55 -7.24
CA LEU A 284 20.17 1.70 -6.90
C LEU A 284 19.42 1.21 -8.14
N VAL A 285 19.07 2.12 -9.06
CA VAL A 285 18.34 1.77 -10.29
C VAL A 285 19.19 0.89 -11.21
N GLU A 286 20.50 1.14 -11.29
CA GLU A 286 21.42 0.30 -12.08
C GLU A 286 21.51 -1.12 -11.50
N ALA A 287 21.73 -1.25 -10.19
CA ALA A 287 21.77 -2.54 -9.52
C ALA A 287 20.42 -3.28 -9.65
N LEU A 288 19.30 -2.55 -9.47
CA LEU A 288 17.96 -3.10 -9.64
C LEU A 288 17.74 -3.59 -11.07
N HIS A 289 18.15 -2.82 -12.08
CA HIS A 289 18.02 -3.23 -13.47
C HIS A 289 18.86 -4.48 -13.79
N LYS A 290 20.05 -4.62 -13.20
CA LYS A 290 20.88 -5.82 -13.35
C LYS A 290 20.24 -7.05 -12.70
N ALA A 291 19.61 -6.89 -11.54
CA ALA A 291 18.95 -7.98 -10.83
C ALA A 291 17.61 -8.37 -11.45
N GLU A 292 16.78 -7.37 -11.80
CA GLU A 292 15.44 -7.53 -12.34
C GLU A 292 15.15 -6.44 -13.40
N PRO A 293 15.54 -6.67 -14.66
CA PRO A 293 15.28 -5.72 -15.75
C PRO A 293 13.79 -5.44 -15.90
N SER A 294 13.43 -4.16 -15.92
CA SER A 294 12.05 -3.73 -16.10
C SER A 294 11.94 -2.50 -16.99
N ALA A 295 10.80 -2.32 -17.64
CA ALA A 295 10.55 -1.17 -18.51
C ALA A 295 10.82 0.16 -17.78
N LYS A 296 10.43 0.25 -16.50
CA LYS A 296 10.67 1.42 -15.66
C LYS A 296 12.16 1.65 -15.39
N SER A 297 12.88 0.63 -14.93
CA SER A 297 14.32 0.76 -14.62
C SER A 297 15.13 1.13 -15.85
N ALA A 298 14.87 0.50 -17.00
CA ALA A 298 15.48 0.85 -18.27
C ALA A 298 15.18 2.31 -18.68
N TYR A 299 13.94 2.78 -18.51
CA TYR A 299 13.59 4.17 -18.82
C TYR A 299 14.39 5.17 -17.97
N TYR A 300 14.55 4.88 -16.67
CA TYR A 300 15.34 5.72 -15.77
C TYR A 300 16.83 5.71 -16.12
N LEU A 301 17.40 4.56 -16.47
CA LEU A 301 18.78 4.49 -16.97
C LEU A 301 18.97 5.28 -18.27
N GLY A 302 17.94 5.33 -19.12
CA GLY A 302 17.93 6.19 -20.30
C GLY A 302 17.99 7.68 -19.96
N LEU A 303 17.20 8.13 -18.99
CA LEU A 303 17.24 9.52 -18.50
C LEU A 303 18.61 9.87 -17.87
N LEU A 304 19.18 8.95 -17.10
CA LEU A 304 20.50 9.12 -16.50
C LEU A 304 21.60 9.25 -17.55
N ALA A 305 21.66 8.30 -18.49
CA ALA A 305 22.63 8.35 -19.57
C ALA A 305 22.52 9.65 -20.37
N LEU A 306 21.31 10.20 -20.49
CA LEU A 306 21.08 11.48 -21.12
C LEU A 306 21.62 12.67 -20.31
N LYS A 307 21.44 12.67 -18.99
CA LYS A 307 22.00 13.66 -18.05
C LYS A 307 23.53 13.66 -18.13
N ASP A 308 24.14 12.48 -18.25
CA ASP A 308 25.58 12.28 -18.47
C ASP A 308 26.07 12.62 -19.89
N ASN A 309 25.19 13.15 -20.75
CA ASN A 309 25.45 13.42 -22.17
C ASN A 309 25.84 12.18 -23.00
N LYS A 310 25.62 10.95 -22.49
CA LYS A 310 25.79 9.66 -23.18
C LYS A 310 24.57 9.34 -24.05
N ARG A 311 24.38 10.14 -25.11
CA ARG A 311 23.15 10.12 -25.93
C ARG A 311 22.85 8.79 -26.62
N SER A 312 23.87 8.03 -27.02
CA SER A 312 23.67 6.71 -27.65
C SER A 312 23.13 5.71 -26.63
N THR A 313 23.82 5.56 -25.50
CA THR A 313 23.42 4.70 -24.39
C THR A 313 22.03 5.05 -23.86
N ALA A 314 21.68 6.33 -23.82
CA ALA A 314 20.33 6.77 -23.44
C ALA A 314 19.26 6.18 -24.38
N LEU A 315 19.50 6.22 -25.69
CA LEU A 315 18.58 5.66 -26.68
C LEU A 315 18.48 4.13 -26.57
N ASP A 316 19.58 3.45 -26.26
CA ASP A 316 19.59 1.99 -26.06
C ASP A 316 18.69 1.61 -24.89
N TYR A 317 18.88 2.24 -23.72
CA TYR A 317 18.03 2.04 -22.55
C TYR A 317 16.57 2.45 -22.76
N PHE A 318 16.32 3.53 -23.48
CA PHE A 318 14.96 3.93 -23.84
C PHE A 318 14.28 2.91 -24.76
N ASN A 319 14.98 2.35 -25.75
CA ASN A 319 14.41 1.31 -26.61
C ASN A 319 14.18 0.02 -25.83
N GLN A 320 15.15 -0.39 -24.99
CA GLN A 320 15.00 -1.53 -24.09
C GLN A 320 13.78 -1.36 -23.17
N SER A 321 13.56 -0.16 -22.63
CA SER A 321 12.36 0.17 -21.85
C SER A 321 11.08 -0.14 -22.61
N ALA A 322 11.01 0.29 -23.87
CA ALA A 322 9.85 0.00 -24.70
C ALA A 322 9.71 -1.49 -25.00
N GLU A 323 10.81 -2.21 -25.23
CA GLU A 323 10.84 -3.65 -25.52
C GLU A 323 10.37 -4.50 -24.35
N LEU A 324 10.70 -4.10 -23.12
CA LEU A 324 10.27 -4.75 -21.87
C LEU A 324 8.77 -4.55 -21.57
N GLU A 325 8.08 -3.66 -22.26
CA GLU A 325 6.62 -3.52 -22.15
C GLU A 325 5.89 -4.62 -22.94
N THR A 326 5.00 -5.34 -22.27
CA THR A 326 4.22 -6.44 -22.85
C THR A 326 2.95 -5.94 -23.55
N LYS A 327 2.33 -4.85 -23.06
CA LYS A 327 1.11 -4.29 -23.63
C LYS A 327 1.42 -3.24 -24.68
N ALA A 328 0.79 -3.33 -25.85
CA ALA A 328 0.95 -2.35 -26.93
C ALA A 328 0.65 -0.92 -26.47
N SER A 329 -0.34 -0.73 -25.59
CA SER A 329 -0.67 0.57 -25.02
C SER A 329 0.44 1.17 -24.15
N ASP A 330 1.17 0.34 -23.41
CA ASP A 330 2.23 0.79 -22.52
C ASP A 330 3.54 1.03 -23.29
N LYS A 331 3.85 0.15 -24.24
CA LYS A 331 4.91 0.37 -25.24
C LYS A 331 4.72 1.71 -25.99
N ALA A 332 3.49 2.03 -26.40
CA ALA A 332 3.16 3.32 -27.00
C ALA A 332 3.45 4.51 -26.06
N LYS A 333 3.11 4.40 -24.77
CA LYS A 333 3.39 5.45 -23.78
C LYS A 333 4.90 5.66 -23.60
N VAL A 334 5.69 4.58 -23.59
CA VAL A 334 7.16 4.68 -23.49
C VAL A 334 7.72 5.42 -24.71
N TYR A 335 7.36 5.02 -25.94
CA TYR A 335 7.81 5.76 -27.13
C TYR A 335 7.38 7.23 -27.16
N PHE A 336 6.17 7.53 -26.68
CA PHE A 336 5.72 8.91 -26.54
C PHE A 336 6.60 9.71 -25.55
N ARG A 337 6.93 9.12 -24.39
CA ARG A 337 7.82 9.74 -23.40
C ARG A 337 9.22 9.99 -23.95
N ILE A 338 9.78 9.04 -24.71
CA ILE A 338 11.07 9.22 -25.40
C ILE A 338 10.98 10.39 -26.40
N GLY A 339 9.86 10.49 -27.13
CA GLY A 339 9.57 11.64 -28.00
C GLY A 339 9.58 12.98 -27.24
N GLU A 340 8.93 13.04 -26.07
CA GLU A 340 8.92 14.26 -25.22
C GLU A 340 10.33 14.64 -24.75
N VAL A 341 11.14 13.66 -24.35
CA VAL A 341 12.54 13.86 -23.94
C VAL A 341 13.35 14.45 -25.10
N LEU A 342 13.28 13.84 -26.29
CA LEU A 342 14.00 14.31 -27.48
C LEU A 342 13.51 15.68 -27.96
N LYS A 343 12.21 15.96 -27.82
CA LYS A 343 11.64 17.28 -28.11
C LYS A 343 12.25 18.34 -27.19
N LYS A 344 12.34 18.08 -25.88
CA LYS A 344 12.96 19.00 -24.91
C LYS A 344 14.42 19.28 -25.23
N GLN A 345 15.14 18.31 -25.81
CA GLN A 345 16.52 18.50 -26.28
C GLN A 345 16.65 19.20 -27.64
N GLY A 346 15.54 19.63 -28.27
CA GLY A 346 15.55 20.22 -29.60
C GLY A 346 15.78 19.23 -30.75
N SER A 347 15.85 17.93 -30.47
CA SER A 347 16.08 16.87 -31.46
C SER A 347 14.77 16.49 -32.20
N PHE A 348 14.15 17.47 -32.87
CA PHE A 348 12.78 17.34 -33.41
C PHE A 348 12.61 16.22 -34.46
N GLY A 349 13.60 15.98 -35.32
CA GLY A 349 13.56 14.87 -36.28
C GLY A 349 13.47 13.49 -35.60
N LYS A 350 14.27 13.28 -34.55
CA LYS A 350 14.21 12.05 -33.74
C LYS A 350 12.91 11.99 -32.92
N ALA A 351 12.51 13.09 -32.30
CA ALA A 351 11.26 13.19 -31.55
C ALA A 351 10.04 12.78 -32.40
N ARG A 352 9.92 13.32 -33.63
CA ARG A 352 8.87 12.93 -34.59
C ARG A 352 8.88 11.42 -34.88
N SER A 353 10.06 10.83 -35.05
CA SER A 353 10.19 9.40 -35.32
C SER A 353 9.65 8.55 -34.14
N TYR A 354 9.94 8.97 -32.91
CA TYR A 354 9.42 8.30 -31.71
C TYR A 354 7.92 8.53 -31.48
N TYR A 355 7.39 9.72 -31.76
CA TYR A 355 5.94 9.94 -31.77
C TYR A 355 5.23 9.07 -32.82
N ARG A 356 5.83 8.86 -34.01
CA ARG A 356 5.31 7.93 -35.02
C ARG A 356 5.36 6.47 -34.56
N LYS A 357 6.44 6.04 -33.89
CA LYS A 357 6.47 4.73 -33.22
C LYS A 357 5.33 4.59 -32.22
N ALA A 358 5.08 5.59 -31.37
CA ALA A 358 3.97 5.58 -30.42
C ALA A 358 2.61 5.42 -31.13
N LEU A 359 2.40 6.15 -32.24
CA LEU A 359 1.19 6.04 -33.07
C LEU A 359 1.03 4.67 -33.74
N ASN A 360 2.12 3.99 -34.10
CA ASN A 360 2.05 2.63 -34.65
C ASN A 360 1.48 1.63 -33.63
N TYR A 361 1.86 1.77 -32.35
CA TYR A 361 1.36 0.88 -31.28
C TYR A 361 0.01 1.33 -30.71
N LYS A 362 -0.29 2.64 -30.75
CA LYS A 362 -1.57 3.21 -30.35
C LYS A 362 -1.99 4.30 -31.35
N PRO A 363 -2.69 3.94 -32.44
CA PRO A 363 -3.15 4.90 -33.45
C PRO A 363 -4.06 6.00 -32.88
N SER A 364 -4.79 5.72 -31.80
CA SER A 364 -5.65 6.69 -31.12
C SER A 364 -4.91 7.68 -30.22
N MET A 365 -3.58 7.67 -30.16
CA MET A 365 -2.80 8.62 -29.34
C MET A 365 -2.70 9.99 -30.02
N GLY A 366 -3.82 10.70 -30.17
CA GLY A 366 -3.90 11.98 -30.89
C GLY A 366 -2.94 13.06 -30.37
N VAL A 367 -2.61 13.02 -29.07
CA VAL A 367 -1.63 13.93 -28.45
C VAL A 367 -0.26 13.90 -29.16
N ALA A 368 0.15 12.77 -29.73
CA ALA A 368 1.40 12.67 -30.49
C ALA A 368 1.39 13.59 -31.73
N HIS A 369 0.25 13.70 -32.44
CA HIS A 369 0.10 14.63 -33.55
C HIS A 369 0.13 16.09 -33.10
N LEU A 370 -0.44 16.43 -31.93
CA LEU A 370 -0.33 17.78 -31.37
C LEU A 370 1.11 18.14 -31.02
N ARG A 371 1.90 17.19 -30.49
CA ARG A 371 3.34 17.41 -30.25
C ARG A 371 4.11 17.64 -31.54
N ILE A 372 3.83 16.87 -32.59
CA ILE A 372 4.42 17.09 -33.92
C ILE A 372 4.02 18.46 -34.49
N ALA A 373 2.73 18.83 -34.41
CA ALA A 373 2.23 20.12 -34.87
C ALA A 373 2.95 21.28 -34.17
N SER A 374 3.11 21.19 -32.85
CA SER A 374 3.80 22.20 -32.03
C SER A 374 5.27 22.36 -32.43
N MET A 375 6.00 21.26 -32.66
CA MET A 375 7.40 21.32 -33.13
C MET A 375 7.52 21.96 -34.52
N ILE A 376 6.59 21.61 -35.43
CA ILE A 376 6.56 22.18 -36.78
C ILE A 376 6.32 23.69 -36.70
N ALA A 377 5.30 24.12 -35.95
CA ALA A 377 4.96 25.52 -35.78
C ALA A 377 6.09 26.34 -35.13
N SER A 378 6.80 25.78 -34.14
CA SER A 378 7.94 26.46 -33.51
C SER A 378 9.15 26.58 -34.43
N SER A 379 9.21 25.77 -35.50
CA SER A 379 10.30 25.81 -36.48
C SER A 379 10.01 26.73 -37.68
N ALA A 380 8.84 27.36 -37.75
CA ALA A 380 8.37 28.12 -38.92
C ALA A 380 9.37 29.17 -39.42
N ASN A 381 9.96 29.95 -38.51
CA ASN A 381 10.91 31.02 -38.86
C ASN A 381 12.21 30.50 -39.47
N ASN A 382 12.59 29.26 -39.16
CA ASN A 382 13.87 28.67 -39.52
C ASN A 382 13.76 27.70 -40.71
N CYS A 383 12.55 27.39 -41.21
CA CYS A 383 12.31 26.31 -42.16
C CYS A 383 11.54 26.70 -43.42
N GLY A 384 11.76 27.93 -43.89
CA GLY A 384 11.39 28.39 -45.22
C GLY A 384 12.39 29.43 -45.73
N ASP A 385 12.43 29.62 -47.05
CA ASP A 385 13.41 30.48 -47.71
C ASP A 385 12.91 31.93 -47.84
N ASP A 386 11.59 32.11 -47.90
CA ASP A 386 10.91 33.41 -48.03
C ASP A 386 9.74 33.54 -47.03
N VAL A 387 9.09 34.70 -47.00
CA VAL A 387 7.98 34.99 -46.07
C VAL A 387 6.81 34.03 -46.30
N PHE A 388 6.51 33.68 -47.55
CA PHE A 388 5.38 32.82 -47.89
C PHE A 388 5.61 31.38 -47.41
N SER A 389 6.76 30.80 -47.73
CA SER A 389 7.15 29.45 -47.36
C SER A 389 7.35 29.29 -45.84
N LYS A 390 7.92 30.28 -45.15
CA LYS A 390 8.01 30.30 -43.67
C LYS A 390 6.61 30.27 -43.03
N ARG A 391 5.68 31.07 -43.54
CA ARG A 391 4.30 31.06 -43.04
C ARG A 391 3.55 29.78 -43.43
N ALA A 392 3.83 29.19 -44.59
CA ALA A 392 3.19 27.95 -45.05
C ALA A 392 3.44 26.77 -44.10
N VAL A 393 4.51 26.81 -43.29
CA VAL A 393 4.76 25.85 -42.19
C VAL A 393 3.57 25.72 -41.24
N TYR A 394 2.84 26.82 -40.99
CA TYR A 394 1.68 26.80 -40.12
C TYR A 394 0.48 26.04 -40.70
N TRP A 395 0.33 25.96 -42.03
CA TRP A 395 -0.67 25.05 -42.63
C TRP A 395 -0.34 23.59 -42.35
N LEU A 396 0.95 23.22 -42.40
CA LEU A 396 1.36 21.86 -42.08
C LEU A 396 1.11 21.55 -40.59
N ALA A 397 1.43 22.49 -39.70
CA ALA A 397 1.14 22.36 -38.28
C ALA A 397 -0.37 22.21 -38.02
N ALA A 398 -1.21 23.01 -38.69
CA ALA A 398 -2.66 22.91 -38.61
C ALA A 398 -3.18 21.54 -39.10
N ASN A 399 -2.60 20.98 -40.16
CA ASN A 399 -2.95 19.64 -40.65
C ASN A 399 -2.66 18.55 -39.60
N TYR A 400 -1.51 18.62 -38.92
CA TYR A 400 -1.20 17.70 -37.82
C TYR A 400 -2.16 17.89 -36.63
N ALA A 401 -2.47 19.13 -36.25
CA ALA A 401 -3.45 19.40 -35.19
C ALA A 401 -4.84 18.83 -35.54
N ASN A 402 -5.32 19.06 -36.77
CA ASN A 402 -6.59 18.49 -37.24
C ASN A 402 -6.61 16.95 -37.22
N ARG A 403 -5.49 16.29 -37.58
CA ARG A 403 -5.38 14.83 -37.48
C ARG A 403 -5.52 14.34 -36.04
N ALA A 404 -4.97 15.06 -35.07
CA ALA A 404 -5.10 14.70 -33.65
C ALA A 404 -6.56 14.58 -33.21
N GLY A 405 -7.40 15.58 -33.52
CA GLY A 405 -8.82 15.58 -33.14
C GLY A 405 -9.68 14.58 -33.92
N LYS A 406 -9.21 14.12 -35.09
CA LYS A 406 -9.89 13.08 -35.89
C LYS A 406 -9.69 11.68 -35.31
N ILE A 407 -8.47 11.38 -34.84
CA ILE A 407 -8.11 10.05 -34.34
C ILE A 407 -8.32 9.89 -32.82
N ASP A 408 -8.43 11.02 -32.11
CA ASP A 408 -8.68 11.09 -30.68
C ASP A 408 -9.81 12.11 -30.40
N PRO A 409 -11.08 11.64 -30.32
CA PRO A 409 -12.23 12.51 -30.09
C PRO A 409 -12.14 13.34 -28.81
N SER A 410 -11.41 12.86 -27.78
CA SER A 410 -11.21 13.59 -26.53
C SER A 410 -10.44 14.91 -26.73
N LEU A 411 -9.65 14.99 -27.81
CA LEU A 411 -8.86 16.16 -28.17
C LEU A 411 -9.55 17.05 -29.21
N LYS A 412 -10.76 16.72 -29.68
CA LYS A 412 -11.43 17.41 -30.80
C LYS A 412 -11.46 18.94 -30.64
N SER A 413 -11.84 19.43 -29.45
CA SER A 413 -11.92 20.87 -29.17
C SER A 413 -10.54 21.53 -29.17
N THR A 414 -9.60 20.99 -28.38
CA THR A 414 -8.22 21.51 -28.30
C THR A 414 -7.50 21.46 -29.66
N ALA A 415 -7.68 20.39 -30.43
CA ALA A 415 -7.13 20.22 -31.77
C ALA A 415 -7.68 21.26 -32.75
N ALA A 416 -9.00 21.50 -32.75
CA ALA A 416 -9.62 22.51 -33.61
C ALA A 416 -9.13 23.92 -33.27
N GLN A 417 -9.07 24.28 -31.99
CA GLN A 417 -8.54 25.57 -31.53
C GLN A 417 -7.07 25.75 -31.92
N THR A 418 -6.25 24.71 -31.73
CA THR A 418 -4.83 24.72 -32.10
C THR A 418 -4.66 24.89 -33.62
N ALA A 419 -5.45 24.18 -34.42
CA ALA A 419 -5.42 24.29 -35.88
C ALA A 419 -5.85 25.69 -36.34
N ALA A 420 -6.89 26.28 -35.73
CA ALA A 420 -7.32 27.64 -36.01
C ALA A 420 -6.22 28.68 -35.70
N SER A 421 -5.54 28.54 -34.56
CA SER A 421 -4.42 29.41 -34.19
C SER A 421 -3.26 29.35 -35.19
N TYR A 422 -2.93 28.16 -35.70
CA TYR A 422 -1.91 28.02 -36.74
C TYR A 422 -2.38 28.59 -38.09
N ASN A 423 -3.62 28.30 -38.50
CA ASN A 423 -4.17 28.85 -39.75
C ASN A 423 -4.20 30.38 -39.76
N ALA A 424 -4.44 31.03 -38.61
CA ALA A 424 -4.38 32.49 -38.50
C ALA A 424 -2.98 33.08 -38.76
N LYS A 425 -1.91 32.29 -38.57
CA LYS A 425 -0.52 32.69 -38.83
C LYS A 425 -0.02 32.30 -40.21
N ALA A 426 -0.73 31.38 -40.87
CA ALA A 426 -0.40 30.90 -42.21
C ALA A 426 -0.65 32.00 -43.27
N PRO A 427 -0.21 31.82 -44.54
CA PRO A 427 -0.48 32.77 -45.61
C PRO A 427 -1.99 32.98 -45.78
N SER A 428 -2.38 34.24 -45.93
CA SER A 428 -3.75 34.68 -46.15
C SER A 428 -4.19 34.44 -47.60
N LYS A 429 -5.47 34.68 -47.90
CA LYS A 429 -5.98 34.66 -49.28
C LYS A 429 -5.23 35.64 -50.18
N THR A 430 -4.90 36.83 -49.68
CA THR A 430 -4.11 37.83 -50.40
C THR A 430 -2.69 37.34 -50.66
N ASP A 431 -2.06 36.68 -49.69
CA ASP A 431 -0.73 36.09 -49.87
C ASP A 431 -0.75 35.01 -50.98
N ILE A 432 -1.81 34.19 -51.05
CA ILE A 432 -1.98 33.19 -52.11
C ILE A 432 -2.18 33.86 -53.48
N PHE A 433 -3.03 34.89 -53.55
CA PHE A 433 -3.28 35.63 -54.80
C PHE A 433 -2.01 36.27 -55.35
N ASN A 434 -1.15 36.81 -54.47
CA ASN A 434 0.13 37.41 -54.84
C ASN A 434 1.22 36.40 -55.21
N ASN A 435 0.96 35.09 -55.08
CA ASN A 435 1.88 34.01 -55.44
C ASN A 435 1.21 33.02 -56.41
N PRO A 436 0.81 33.48 -57.62
CA PRO A 436 0.08 32.66 -58.58
C PRO A 436 0.92 31.46 -59.05
N GLY A 437 0.27 30.30 -59.22
CA GLY A 437 0.92 29.06 -59.69
C GLY A 437 1.54 28.20 -58.59
N VAL A 438 1.68 28.69 -57.36
CA VAL A 438 2.17 27.89 -56.23
C VAL A 438 1.05 26.99 -55.70
N THR A 439 1.11 25.69 -56.02
CA THR A 439 0.11 24.69 -55.60
C THR A 439 0.51 23.89 -54.37
N SER A 440 1.82 23.87 -54.06
CA SER A 440 2.37 23.24 -52.87
C SER A 440 3.69 23.89 -52.48
N VAL A 441 4.06 23.77 -51.20
CA VAL A 441 5.30 24.30 -50.63
C VAL A 441 6.06 23.13 -49.98
N LYS A 442 7.29 22.88 -50.43
CA LYS A 442 8.20 21.93 -49.78
C LYS A 442 8.86 22.63 -48.59
N ILE A 443 8.69 22.09 -47.39
CA ILE A 443 9.25 22.66 -46.17
C ILE A 443 10.58 21.95 -45.86
N GLY A 444 11.66 22.73 -45.76
CA GLY A 444 13.03 22.23 -45.53
C GLY A 444 13.32 21.78 -44.10
N CYS A 445 14.60 21.81 -43.72
CA CYS A 445 15.12 21.38 -42.40
C CYS A 445 14.79 19.92 -42.03
N TRP A 446 14.71 19.64 -40.72
CA TRP A 446 14.22 18.40 -40.14
C TRP A 446 12.77 18.07 -40.54
N ILE A 447 11.97 19.06 -40.97
CA ILE A 447 10.56 18.86 -41.33
C ILE A 447 10.48 18.04 -42.62
N GLY A 448 11.09 18.48 -43.72
CA GLY A 448 11.22 17.66 -44.94
C GLY A 448 9.89 17.13 -45.49
N GLU A 449 8.79 17.85 -45.27
CA GLU A 449 7.43 17.49 -45.70
C GLU A 449 6.87 18.59 -46.61
N THR A 450 5.97 18.23 -47.52
CA THR A 450 5.29 19.17 -48.41
C THR A 450 3.89 19.48 -47.89
N VAL A 451 3.50 20.75 -47.93
CA VAL A 451 2.14 21.19 -47.63
C VAL A 451 1.47 21.73 -48.89
N ARG A 452 0.19 21.40 -49.07
CA ARG A 452 -0.61 21.91 -50.19
C ARG A 452 -1.10 23.32 -49.89
N VAL A 453 -1.02 24.22 -50.88
CA VAL A 453 -1.63 25.55 -50.79
C VAL A 453 -3.16 25.40 -50.87
N PRO A 454 -3.94 25.97 -49.92
CA PRO A 454 -5.39 25.95 -49.99
C PRO A 454 -5.91 26.57 -51.28
N LYS A 455 -6.96 26.00 -51.87
CA LYS A 455 -7.67 26.64 -52.99
C LYS A 455 -8.44 27.85 -52.45
N LEU A 456 -8.42 28.95 -53.20
CA LEU A 456 -9.08 30.22 -52.85
C LEU A 456 -10.60 30.14 -52.85
#